data_AF-A0A932RQJ6-F1
#
_entry.id   AF-A0A932RQJ6-F1
#
_cell.length_a   1.000
_cell.length_b   1.000
_cell.length_c   1.000
_cell.angle_alpha   90.00
_cell.angle_beta   90.00
_cell.angle_gamma   90.00
#
_symmetry.space_group_name_H-M   'P 1'
#
loop_
_entity.id
_entity.type
_entity.pdbx_description
1 polymer ?
#
loop_
_entity_poly.entity_id
_entity_poly.type
_entity_poly.pdbx_seq_one_letter_code
_entity_poly.pdbx_strand_id
1 'polypeptide(L)'
;MKHNTARHRGFSLLEMLIAVAIFTTIAGIVFGLLDASQQRYRMESGVLDSMQSARLAIDQITRDVQTAGYPPANSFTATTAANRPERVAFPFAWSPAYPATPCTVATTCSATGGPASFDLIIETDADPLNANGIEWIRYRLNGTTLERGVATKQAGVNPATATLAAMAPYVDNVMNSASAAQVNALQVYYPGLFPGGAPVPVFRYSFDAGTAGTAADIREVNITLILQAQNPDPRTRQPRVIALTARARRSNPSR
;
A
#
# COMPACT_ATOMS: atom_id res chain seq x y z
N MET A 1 6.12 15.62 -85.72
CA MET A 1 5.79 15.61 -84.29
C MET A 1 4.40 15.01 -84.11
N LYS A 2 4.28 13.78 -83.58
CA LYS A 2 2.98 13.14 -83.30
C LYS A 2 2.64 13.43 -81.83
N HIS A 3 1.64 14.29 -81.59
CA HIS A 3 1.06 14.46 -80.26
C HIS A 3 0.09 13.31 -79.99
N ASN A 4 0.50 12.42 -79.10
CA ASN A 4 -0.34 11.33 -78.62
C ASN A 4 -1.22 11.90 -77.49
N THR A 5 -2.45 12.29 -77.80
CA THR A 5 -3.43 12.75 -76.80
C THR A 5 -4.06 11.55 -76.12
N ALA A 6 -3.47 11.11 -75.01
CA ALA A 6 -4.08 10.12 -74.14
C ALA A 6 -5.42 10.66 -73.60
N ARG A 7 -6.52 10.01 -73.97
CA ARG A 7 -7.87 10.37 -73.53
C ARG A 7 -8.01 9.99 -72.05
N HIS A 8 -8.00 10.97 -71.15
CA HIS A 8 -8.27 10.73 -69.72
C HIS A 8 -9.72 10.28 -69.55
N ARG A 9 -9.92 9.03 -69.15
CA ARG A 9 -11.23 8.53 -68.69
C ARG A 9 -11.42 8.99 -67.25
N GLY A 10 -12.46 9.79 -67.00
CA GLY A 10 -12.87 10.14 -65.64
C GLY A 10 -13.44 8.92 -64.90
N PHE A 11 -13.41 8.95 -63.57
CA PHE A 11 -13.97 7.90 -62.71
C PHE A 11 -15.49 7.81 -62.86
N SER A 12 -16.02 6.58 -62.88
CA SER A 12 -17.46 6.36 -62.83
C SER A 12 -18.00 6.57 -61.40
N LEU A 13 -19.27 6.95 -61.29
CA LEU A 13 -19.96 7.09 -59.99
C LEU A 13 -19.95 5.77 -59.20
N LEU A 14 -20.05 4.64 -59.90
CA LEU A 14 -19.98 3.30 -59.32
C LEU A 14 -18.61 3.00 -58.69
N GLU A 15 -17.51 3.33 -59.39
CA GLU A 15 -16.16 3.15 -58.83
C GLU A 15 -15.94 4.00 -57.58
N MET A 16 -16.47 5.23 -57.55
CA MET A 16 -16.38 6.09 -56.37
C MET A 16 -17.14 5.48 -55.19
N LEU A 17 -18.35 4.97 -55.41
CA LEU A 17 -19.16 4.33 -54.39
C LEU A 17 -18.48 3.07 -53.82
N ILE A 18 -17.90 2.24 -54.69
CA ILE A 18 -17.13 1.05 -54.27
C ILE A 18 -15.88 1.47 -53.49
N ALA A 19 -15.15 2.50 -53.93
CA ALA A 19 -13.96 3.00 -53.24
C ALA A 19 -14.30 3.52 -51.84
N VAL A 20 -15.39 4.29 -51.68
CA VAL A 20 -15.85 4.77 -50.38
C VAL A 20 -16.29 3.60 -49.50
N ALA A 21 -17.03 2.63 -50.03
CA ALA A 21 -17.47 1.46 -49.28
C ALA A 21 -16.28 0.65 -48.74
N ILE A 22 -15.24 0.43 -49.55
CA ILE A 22 -14.01 -0.24 -49.11
C ILE A 22 -13.29 0.60 -48.06
N PHE A 23 -13.13 1.91 -48.31
CA PHE A 23 -12.44 2.81 -47.39
C PHE A 23 -13.12 2.88 -46.01
N THR A 24 -14.44 3.05 -45.97
CA THR A 24 -15.19 3.09 -44.69
C THR A 24 -15.13 1.75 -43.96
N THR A 25 -15.17 0.63 -44.69
CA THR A 25 -15.01 -0.71 -44.10
C THR A 25 -13.63 -0.87 -43.46
N ILE A 26 -12.56 -0.51 -44.16
CA ILE A 26 -11.19 -0.57 -43.63
C ILE A 26 -11.03 0.39 -42.44
N ALA A 27 -11.52 1.62 -42.55
CA ALA A 27 -11.48 2.59 -41.47
C ALA A 27 -12.20 2.07 -40.22
N GLY A 28 -13.38 1.46 -40.37
CA GLY A 28 -14.11 0.82 -39.27
C GLY A 28 -13.30 -0.26 -38.55
N ILE A 29 -12.60 -1.11 -39.31
CA ILE A 29 -11.72 -2.15 -38.75
C ILE A 29 -10.55 -1.52 -37.99
N VAL A 30 -9.89 -0.52 -38.57
CA VAL A 30 -8.73 0.15 -37.96
C VAL A 30 -9.12 0.87 -36.67
N PHE A 31 -10.24 1.62 -36.67
CA PHE A 31 -10.72 2.30 -35.47
C PHE A 31 -11.15 1.31 -34.39
N GLY A 32 -11.78 0.19 -34.75
CA GLY A 32 -12.11 -0.87 -33.79
C GLY A 32 -10.86 -1.49 -33.14
N LEU A 33 -9.79 -1.69 -33.91
CA LEU A 33 -8.51 -2.16 -33.36
C LEU A 33 -7.85 -1.12 -32.46
N LEU A 34 -7.88 0.16 -32.86
CA LEU A 34 -7.32 1.26 -32.08
C LEU A 34 -8.03 1.40 -30.72
N ASP A 35 -9.36 1.36 -30.70
CA ASP A 35 -10.14 1.43 -29.46
C ASP A 35 -9.81 0.26 -28.52
N ALA A 36 -9.78 -0.96 -29.06
CA ALA A 36 -9.36 -2.15 -28.31
C ALA A 36 -7.92 -2.02 -27.77
N SER A 37 -7.00 -1.40 -28.52
CA SER A 37 -5.63 -1.16 -28.09
C SER A 37 -5.55 -0.12 -26.97
N GLN A 38 -6.28 1.00 -27.09
CA GLN A 38 -6.32 2.04 -26.07
C GLN A 38 -6.92 1.53 -24.76
N GLN A 39 -7.98 0.72 -24.85
CA GLN A 39 -8.60 0.11 -23.69
C GLN A 39 -7.65 -0.83 -22.96
N ARG A 40 -6.89 -1.66 -23.69
CA ARG A 40 -5.85 -2.53 -23.11
C ARG A 40 -4.75 -1.72 -22.43
N TYR A 41 -4.25 -0.69 -23.11
CA TYR A 41 -3.20 0.15 -22.57
C TYR A 41 -3.59 0.78 -21.22
N ARG A 42 -4.78 1.40 -21.13
CA ARG A 42 -5.26 2.02 -19.88
C ARG A 42 -5.35 1.03 -18.70
N MET A 43 -5.69 -0.23 -18.97
CA MET A 43 -5.75 -1.26 -17.93
C MET A 43 -4.36 -1.70 -17.46
N GLU A 44 -3.46 -1.94 -18.41
CA GLU A 44 -2.09 -2.30 -18.10
C GLU A 44 -1.44 -1.20 -17.26
N SER A 45 -1.65 0.06 -17.63
CA SER A 45 -1.25 1.21 -16.82
C SER A 45 -1.83 1.14 -15.40
N GLY A 46 -3.15 0.97 -15.24
CA GLY A 46 -3.75 0.94 -13.89
C GLY A 46 -3.24 -0.16 -12.97
N VAL A 47 -2.84 -1.30 -13.53
CA VAL A 47 -2.22 -2.39 -12.75
C VAL A 47 -0.76 -2.08 -12.46
N LEU A 48 -0.01 -1.57 -13.44
CA LEU A 48 1.37 -1.15 -13.22
C LEU A 48 1.45 -0.07 -12.15
N ASP A 49 0.52 0.88 -12.11
CA ASP A 49 0.44 1.93 -11.09
C ASP A 49 0.19 1.33 -9.70
N SER A 50 -0.75 0.38 -9.60
CA SER A 50 -1.02 -0.36 -8.36
C SER A 50 0.20 -1.17 -7.88
N MET A 51 0.93 -1.81 -8.80
CA MET A 51 2.15 -2.54 -8.47
C MET A 51 3.26 -1.61 -7.98
N GLN A 52 3.42 -0.45 -8.61
CA GLN A 52 4.43 0.53 -8.24
C GLN A 52 4.14 1.15 -6.88
N SER A 53 2.89 1.57 -6.63
CA SER A 53 2.49 2.11 -5.33
C SER A 53 2.64 1.10 -4.21
N ALA A 54 2.26 -0.17 -4.43
CA ALA A 54 2.43 -1.24 -3.46
C ALA A 54 3.91 -1.52 -3.14
N ARG A 55 4.79 -1.53 -4.16
CA ARG A 55 6.24 -1.71 -3.97
C ARG A 55 6.85 -0.57 -3.19
N LEU A 56 6.55 0.68 -3.58
CA LEU A 56 7.03 1.86 -2.88
C LEU A 56 6.59 1.83 -1.41
N ALA A 57 5.34 1.46 -1.15
CA ALA A 57 4.80 1.36 0.20
C ALA A 57 5.49 0.28 1.03
N ILE A 58 5.66 -0.92 0.48
CA ILE A 58 6.38 -2.01 1.14
C ILE A 58 7.82 -1.62 1.44
N ASP A 59 8.53 -1.00 0.50
CA ASP A 59 9.90 -0.58 0.69
C ASP A 59 10.03 0.47 1.79
N GLN A 60 9.10 1.44 1.82
CA GLN A 60 9.08 2.46 2.87
C GLN A 60 8.75 1.85 4.23
N ILE A 61 7.70 1.03 4.35
CA ILE A 61 7.34 0.35 5.61
C ILE A 61 8.52 -0.50 6.08
N THR A 62 9.20 -1.19 5.17
CA THR A 62 10.35 -2.04 5.50
C THR A 62 11.50 -1.21 6.07
N ARG A 63 11.83 -0.07 5.46
CA ARG A 63 12.84 0.85 5.98
C ARG A 63 12.45 1.40 7.36
N ASP A 64 11.22 1.88 7.51
CA ASP A 64 10.74 2.44 8.78
C ASP A 64 10.77 1.37 9.89
N VAL A 65 10.39 0.11 9.59
CA VAL A 65 10.50 -1.01 10.54
C VAL A 65 11.96 -1.37 10.85
N GLN A 66 12.89 -1.23 9.91
CA GLN A 66 14.30 -1.51 10.14
C GLN A 66 14.94 -0.51 11.10
N THR A 67 14.57 0.77 11.02
CA THR A 67 15.06 1.85 11.89
C THR A 67 14.29 1.97 13.20
N ALA A 68 13.15 1.28 13.33
CA ALA A 68 12.35 1.23 14.55
C ALA A 68 13.21 1.04 15.82
N GLY A 69 13.00 1.89 16.82
CA GLY A 69 13.69 1.87 18.09
C GLY A 69 15.02 2.63 18.10
N TYR A 70 15.34 3.40 17.07
CA TYR A 70 16.53 4.25 17.05
C TYR A 70 16.21 5.72 17.39
N PRO A 71 17.03 6.39 18.22
CA PRO A 71 17.99 5.81 19.18
C PRO A 71 17.30 5.09 20.36
N PRO A 72 17.85 3.93 20.80
CA PRO A 72 17.32 3.17 21.94
C PRO A 72 17.65 3.83 23.29
N ALA A 73 16.97 3.41 24.37
CA ALA A 73 17.13 4.03 25.68
C ALA A 73 18.55 3.84 26.25
N ASN A 74 19.18 2.70 25.94
CA ASN A 74 20.55 2.39 26.36
C ASN A 74 21.64 3.23 25.65
N SER A 75 21.28 4.07 24.67
CA SER A 75 22.18 5.06 24.07
C SER A 75 22.32 6.34 24.89
N PHE A 76 21.52 6.48 25.95
CA PHE A 76 21.48 7.65 26.82
C PHE A 76 21.85 7.30 28.26
N THR A 77 22.25 8.29 29.05
CA THR A 77 22.34 8.13 30.50
C THR A 77 20.94 7.86 31.07
N ALA A 78 20.85 7.10 32.16
CA ALA A 78 19.56 6.80 32.80
C ALA A 78 18.76 8.08 33.14
N THR A 79 19.44 9.13 33.59
CA THR A 79 18.84 10.44 33.88
C THR A 79 18.28 11.10 32.63
N THR A 80 19.01 11.06 31.52
CA THR A 80 18.53 11.61 30.23
C THR A 80 17.33 10.81 29.72
N ALA A 81 17.41 9.48 29.72
CA ALA A 81 16.33 8.63 29.25
C ALA A 81 15.03 8.81 30.07
N ALA A 82 15.15 9.02 31.39
CA ALA A 82 14.02 9.27 32.27
C ALA A 82 13.41 10.67 32.10
N ASN A 83 14.23 11.70 31.94
CA ASN A 83 13.77 13.10 31.91
C ASN A 83 13.50 13.65 30.50
N ARG A 84 13.94 12.97 29.45
CA ARG A 84 13.79 13.36 28.04
C ARG A 84 13.22 12.21 27.19
N PRO A 85 12.04 11.64 27.54
CA PRO A 85 11.47 10.49 26.83
C PRO A 85 11.15 10.77 25.35
N GLU A 86 11.08 12.03 24.93
CA GLU A 86 10.96 12.47 23.53
C GLU A 86 12.20 12.20 22.69
N ARG A 87 13.35 11.90 23.31
CA ARG A 87 14.62 11.57 22.64
C ARG A 87 14.92 10.08 22.57
N VAL A 88 14.10 9.26 23.22
CA VAL A 88 14.29 7.81 23.31
C VAL A 88 13.20 7.13 22.49
N ALA A 89 13.58 6.24 21.58
CA ALA A 89 12.62 5.45 20.80
C ALA A 89 12.36 4.09 21.44
N PHE A 90 11.08 3.71 21.56
CA PHE A 90 10.67 2.32 21.71
C PHE A 90 10.25 1.79 20.34
N PRO A 91 10.61 0.57 19.91
CA PRO A 91 10.42 0.19 18.52
C PRO A 91 8.99 0.35 17.98
N PHE A 92 7.99 0.02 18.78
CA PHE A 92 6.58 0.15 18.39
C PHE A 92 5.76 0.78 19.50
N ALA A 93 5.03 1.84 19.14
CA ALA A 93 4.36 2.74 20.07
C ALA A 93 2.92 2.29 20.34
N TRP A 94 2.74 1.17 21.04
CA TRP A 94 1.39 0.71 21.38
C TRP A 94 1.17 0.36 22.85
N SER A 95 0.16 1.01 23.44
CA SER A 95 -0.40 0.65 24.74
C SER A 95 -1.64 1.49 25.12
N PRO A 96 -2.53 0.97 26.00
CA PRO A 96 -3.69 1.72 26.51
C PRO A 96 -3.33 3.04 27.23
N ALA A 97 -2.14 3.11 27.84
CA ALA A 97 -1.62 4.29 28.53
C ALA A 97 -0.14 4.48 28.19
N TYR A 98 0.14 4.79 26.92
CA TYR A 98 1.50 4.88 26.40
C TYR A 98 2.37 5.94 27.12
N PRO A 99 3.65 5.64 27.43
CA PRO A 99 4.35 4.34 27.34
C PRO A 99 4.25 3.49 28.63
N ALA A 100 3.45 3.91 29.61
CA ALA A 100 3.49 3.41 30.99
C ALA A 100 2.97 1.98 31.18
N THR A 101 2.02 1.51 30.37
CA THR A 101 1.40 0.19 30.54
C THR A 101 1.69 -0.70 29.34
N PRO A 102 2.60 -1.71 29.44
CA PRO A 102 2.82 -2.66 28.35
C PRO A 102 1.52 -3.34 27.92
N CYS A 103 1.33 -3.53 26.62
CA CYS A 103 0.24 -4.34 26.09
C CYS A 103 0.78 -5.52 25.29
N THR A 104 0.11 -6.66 25.39
CA THR A 104 0.40 -7.88 24.62
C THR A 104 -0.38 -7.80 23.31
N VAL A 105 0.33 -8.02 22.20
CA VAL A 105 -0.23 -7.96 20.85
C VAL A 105 -1.31 -9.03 20.70
N ALA A 106 -2.38 -8.70 19.97
CA ALA A 106 -3.58 -9.53 19.79
C ALA A 106 -4.42 -9.82 21.06
N THR A 107 -4.03 -9.35 22.25
CA THR A 107 -4.85 -9.44 23.47
C THR A 107 -5.19 -8.06 24.02
N THR A 108 -4.31 -7.45 24.82
CA THR A 108 -4.57 -6.16 25.49
C THR A 108 -4.28 -4.96 24.62
N CYS A 109 -3.54 -5.13 23.52
CA CYS A 109 -3.44 -4.07 22.52
C CYS A 109 -4.73 -3.91 21.68
N SER A 110 -5.78 -4.73 21.84
CA SER A 110 -6.88 -4.80 20.84
C SER A 110 -8.04 -3.79 20.98
N ALA A 111 -8.16 -3.05 22.09
CA ALA A 111 -9.45 -2.44 22.46
C ALA A 111 -9.76 -1.05 21.84
N THR A 112 -8.78 -0.30 21.32
CA THR A 112 -9.02 1.07 20.78
C THR A 112 -7.92 1.51 19.82
N GLY A 113 -7.68 0.67 18.82
CA GLY A 113 -6.42 0.67 18.09
C GLY A 113 -5.41 -0.12 18.91
N GLY A 114 -4.90 -1.19 18.33
CA GLY A 114 -3.67 -1.91 18.67
C GLY A 114 -2.68 -1.73 17.55
N PRO A 115 -1.46 -2.32 17.60
CA PRO A 115 -0.89 -2.81 16.36
C PRO A 115 -1.78 -4.01 15.99
N ALA A 116 -2.98 -3.69 15.51
CA ALA A 116 -3.92 -4.64 15.00
C ALA A 116 -3.32 -5.16 13.70
N SER A 117 -3.85 -6.25 13.17
CA SER A 117 -3.51 -6.77 11.85
C SER A 117 -3.49 -5.73 10.70
N PHE A 118 -3.94 -4.49 10.95
CA PHE A 118 -4.18 -3.41 10.00
C PHE A 118 -3.64 -2.05 10.46
N ASP A 119 -2.92 -1.97 11.59
CA ASP A 119 -2.43 -0.71 12.15
C ASP A 119 -1.04 -0.93 12.75
N LEU A 120 -0.12 0.00 12.57
CA LEU A 120 1.26 -0.10 12.99
C LEU A 120 1.76 1.30 13.34
N ILE A 121 2.31 1.48 14.55
CA ILE A 121 3.01 2.70 14.93
C ILE A 121 4.44 2.37 15.29
N ILE A 122 5.38 3.00 14.60
CA ILE A 122 6.83 2.86 14.76
C ILE A 122 7.35 4.12 15.44
N GLU A 123 8.35 3.97 16.30
CA GLU A 123 9.16 5.10 16.76
C GLU A 123 10.55 5.01 16.17
N THR A 124 10.99 6.09 15.57
CA THR A 124 12.35 6.24 15.06
C THR A 124 12.63 7.72 14.97
N ASP A 125 13.89 8.08 15.01
CA ASP A 125 14.35 9.32 14.41
C ASP A 125 14.27 9.16 12.89
N ALA A 126 13.23 9.71 12.26
CA ALA A 126 12.93 9.56 10.85
C ALA A 126 13.74 10.52 9.98
N ASP A 127 14.20 11.63 10.58
CA ASP A 127 15.03 12.63 9.94
C ASP A 127 16.07 13.13 10.96
N PRO A 128 17.18 12.39 11.11
CA PRO A 128 18.19 12.67 12.12
C PRO A 128 18.96 13.97 11.87
N LEU A 129 18.72 14.62 10.74
CA LEU A 129 19.27 15.93 10.43
C LEU A 129 18.41 17.06 10.99
N ASN A 130 17.15 16.79 11.32
CA ASN A 130 16.31 17.71 12.04
C ASN A 130 16.54 17.57 13.56
N ALA A 131 16.36 18.65 14.31
CA ALA A 131 16.50 18.62 15.77
C ALA A 131 15.17 18.26 16.47
N ASN A 132 14.21 17.66 15.76
CA ASN A 132 12.85 17.45 16.24
C ASN A 132 12.74 16.24 17.18
N GLY A 133 13.78 15.42 17.28
CA GLY A 133 13.83 14.26 18.16
C GLY A 133 13.20 13.04 17.49
N ILE A 134 12.51 12.21 18.26
CA ILE A 134 11.87 11.00 17.74
C ILE A 134 10.54 11.35 17.06
N GLU A 135 10.17 10.64 16.01
CA GLU A 135 8.85 10.67 15.41
C GLU A 135 8.10 9.35 15.58
N TRP A 136 6.78 9.48 15.70
CA TRP A 136 5.83 8.39 15.49
C TRP A 136 5.47 8.33 14.02
N ILE A 137 5.74 7.21 13.38
CA ILE A 137 5.29 6.91 12.02
C ILE A 137 4.17 5.88 12.13
N ARG A 138 2.97 6.22 11.64
CA ARG A 138 1.83 5.31 11.65
C ARG A 138 1.42 4.91 10.25
N TYR A 139 1.14 3.61 10.11
CA TYR A 139 0.47 3.02 8.96
C TYR A 139 -0.84 2.40 9.43
N ARG A 140 -1.95 2.77 8.81
CA ARG A 140 -3.27 2.25 9.18
C ARG A 140 -4.11 2.00 7.94
N LEU A 141 -4.71 0.82 7.84
CA LEU A 141 -5.71 0.55 6.81
C LEU A 141 -7.07 1.08 7.27
N ASN A 142 -7.60 2.04 6.54
CA ASN A 142 -8.90 2.66 6.76
C ASN A 142 -9.80 2.36 5.55
N GLY A 143 -10.78 1.47 5.72
CA GLY A 143 -11.56 0.96 4.59
C GLY A 143 -10.65 0.22 3.61
N THR A 144 -10.47 0.78 2.42
CA THR A 144 -9.59 0.25 1.35
C THR A 144 -8.35 1.11 1.11
N THR A 145 -8.08 2.09 1.97
CA THR A 145 -6.93 2.98 1.82
C THR A 145 -5.97 2.75 2.97
N LEU A 146 -4.75 2.34 2.64
CA LEU A 146 -3.64 2.38 3.58
C LEU A 146 -3.24 3.85 3.71
N GLU A 147 -3.35 4.37 4.92
CA GLU A 147 -2.94 5.72 5.29
C GLU A 147 -1.54 5.67 5.92
N ARG A 148 -0.77 6.75 5.73
CA ARG A 148 0.48 7.00 6.43
C ARG A 148 0.44 8.39 7.03
N GLY A 149 1.00 8.54 8.22
CA GLY A 149 1.26 9.86 8.78
C GLY A 149 2.35 9.83 9.83
N VAL A 150 2.92 11.01 10.08
CA VAL A 150 4.08 11.22 10.93
C VAL A 150 3.78 12.32 11.92
N ALA A 151 4.11 12.12 13.18
CA ALA A 151 3.99 13.13 14.22
C ALA A 151 5.22 13.09 15.12
N THR A 152 5.72 14.26 15.53
CA THR A 152 6.81 14.34 16.49
C THR A 152 6.38 13.76 17.84
N LYS A 153 7.25 12.94 18.44
CA LYS A 153 7.03 12.34 19.74
C LYS A 153 6.97 13.41 20.82
N GLN A 154 5.94 13.34 21.65
CA GLN A 154 5.75 14.22 22.80
C GLN A 154 5.59 13.40 24.07
N ALA A 155 6.23 13.84 25.15
CA ALA A 155 6.18 13.15 26.44
C ALA A 155 4.74 13.05 26.96
N GLY A 156 4.30 11.84 27.33
CA GLY A 156 2.98 11.58 27.90
C GLY A 156 1.80 11.68 26.91
N VAL A 157 2.06 11.89 25.62
CA VAL A 157 1.02 11.96 24.60
C VAL A 157 0.78 10.58 23.98
N ASN A 158 -0.48 10.25 23.73
CA ASN A 158 -0.84 9.00 23.08
C ASN A 158 -0.47 9.04 21.58
N PRO A 159 0.36 8.09 21.09
CA PRO A 159 0.86 8.09 19.72
C PRO A 159 -0.27 7.89 18.69
N ALA A 160 -1.28 7.09 19.01
CA ALA A 160 -2.41 6.86 18.13
C ALA A 160 -3.21 8.16 17.93
N THR A 161 -3.46 8.92 19.00
CA THR A 161 -4.15 10.21 18.90
C THR A 161 -3.31 11.26 18.17
N ALA A 162 -2.01 11.35 18.47
CA ALA A 162 -1.12 12.34 17.86
C ALA A 162 -0.98 12.14 16.34
N THR A 163 -0.83 10.90 15.90
CA THR A 163 -0.64 10.56 14.48
C THR A 163 -1.93 10.70 13.67
N LEU A 164 -3.11 10.54 14.29
CA LEU A 164 -4.42 10.60 13.62
C LEU A 164 -4.63 11.90 12.82
N ALA A 165 -4.17 13.05 13.34
CA ALA A 165 -4.33 14.35 12.67
C ALA A 165 -3.42 14.52 11.43
N ALA A 166 -2.39 13.69 11.29
CA ALA A 166 -1.40 13.74 10.21
C ALA A 166 -1.57 12.61 9.19
N MET A 167 -2.64 11.80 9.28
CA MET A 167 -2.90 10.71 8.34
C MET A 167 -3.23 11.26 6.95
N ALA A 168 -2.55 10.73 5.94
CA ALA A 168 -2.84 10.97 4.53
C ALA A 168 -2.97 9.64 3.78
N PRO A 169 -3.79 9.57 2.71
CA PRO A 169 -3.83 8.43 1.81
C PRO A 169 -2.44 8.09 1.29
N TYR A 170 -2.07 6.81 1.33
CA TYR A 170 -0.76 6.34 0.89
C TYR A 170 -0.87 5.27 -0.19
N VAL A 171 -1.77 4.29 -0.04
CA VAL A 171 -2.08 3.30 -1.07
C VAL A 171 -3.58 3.05 -1.10
N ASP A 172 -4.20 3.19 -2.26
CA ASP A 172 -5.63 2.93 -2.45
C ASP A 172 -5.92 1.51 -2.95
N ASN A 173 -7.20 1.13 -2.89
CA ASN A 173 -7.72 -0.16 -3.32
C ASN A 173 -7.06 -1.37 -2.65
N VAL A 174 -6.66 -1.20 -1.39
CA VAL A 174 -6.13 -2.26 -0.53
C VAL A 174 -7.27 -3.15 -0.04
N MET A 175 -7.21 -4.43 -0.37
CA MET A 175 -8.26 -5.44 -0.15
C MET A 175 -8.00 -6.32 1.08
N ASN A 176 -6.97 -6.02 1.87
CA ASN A 176 -6.64 -6.78 3.09
C ASN A 176 -7.77 -6.86 4.12
N SER A 177 -8.58 -5.79 4.25
CA SER A 177 -9.77 -5.68 5.12
C SER A 177 -11.09 -5.89 4.36
N ALA A 178 -11.07 -6.64 3.24
CA ALA A 178 -12.25 -6.89 2.42
C ALA A 178 -13.40 -7.51 3.23
N SER A 179 -14.62 -7.02 3.01
CA SER A 179 -15.85 -7.60 3.56
C SER A 179 -16.07 -9.03 3.04
N ALA A 180 -16.89 -9.83 3.74
CA ALA A 180 -17.22 -11.20 3.31
C ALA A 180 -17.77 -11.26 1.87
N ALA A 181 -18.56 -10.26 1.45
CA ALA A 181 -19.05 -10.17 0.08
C ALA A 181 -17.93 -9.94 -0.93
N GLN A 182 -16.97 -9.05 -0.62
CA GLN A 182 -15.81 -8.79 -1.48
C GLN A 182 -14.87 -9.99 -1.54
N VAL A 183 -14.63 -10.66 -0.41
CA VAL A 183 -13.84 -11.90 -0.35
C VAL A 183 -14.48 -12.97 -1.23
N ASN A 184 -15.78 -13.23 -1.07
CA ASN A 184 -16.50 -14.21 -1.89
C ASN A 184 -16.40 -13.89 -3.39
N ALA A 185 -16.55 -12.62 -3.77
CA ALA A 185 -16.44 -12.20 -5.17
C ALA A 185 -15.04 -12.43 -5.76
N LEU A 186 -13.98 -12.16 -4.98
CA LEU A 186 -12.60 -12.33 -5.41
C LEU A 186 -12.16 -13.80 -5.40
N GLN A 187 -12.62 -14.60 -4.45
CA GLN A 187 -12.22 -16.00 -4.32
C GLN A 187 -12.69 -16.89 -5.48
N VAL A 188 -13.76 -16.51 -6.19
CA VAL A 188 -14.18 -17.19 -7.44
C VAL A 188 -13.04 -17.19 -8.47
N TYR A 189 -12.27 -16.10 -8.53
CA TYR A 189 -11.18 -15.91 -9.47
C TYR A 189 -9.80 -16.21 -8.85
N TYR A 190 -9.67 -16.04 -7.53
CA TYR A 190 -8.41 -16.15 -6.78
C TYR A 190 -8.62 -16.94 -5.47
N PRO A 191 -8.80 -18.27 -5.53
CA PRO A 191 -9.20 -19.09 -4.37
C PRO A 191 -8.19 -19.10 -3.22
N GLY A 192 -6.91 -18.83 -3.49
CA GLY A 192 -5.85 -18.75 -2.48
C GLY A 192 -5.60 -17.36 -1.88
N LEU A 193 -6.27 -16.31 -2.38
CA LEU A 193 -5.96 -14.93 -2.01
C LEU A 193 -6.38 -14.59 -0.56
N PHE A 194 -7.48 -15.18 -0.12
CA PHE A 194 -8.03 -15.02 1.23
C PHE A 194 -8.12 -16.40 1.89
N PRO A 195 -7.05 -16.86 2.57
CA PRO A 195 -7.05 -18.15 3.25
C PRO A 195 -8.21 -18.25 4.24
N GLY A 196 -9.03 -19.30 4.11
CA GLY A 196 -10.19 -19.51 4.98
C GLY A 196 -11.36 -18.54 4.79
N GLY A 197 -11.40 -17.76 3.70
CA GLY A 197 -12.51 -16.82 3.47
C GLY A 197 -12.50 -15.58 4.35
N ALA A 198 -11.37 -15.26 4.95
CA ALA A 198 -11.23 -14.16 5.89
C ALA A 198 -10.30 -13.04 5.39
N PRO A 199 -10.47 -11.80 5.88
CA PRO A 199 -9.51 -10.72 5.70
C PRO A 199 -8.07 -11.14 6.02
N VAL A 200 -7.11 -10.67 5.21
CA VAL A 200 -5.70 -10.98 5.38
C VAL A 200 -5.03 -9.81 6.10
N PRO A 201 -4.40 -10.02 7.28
CA PRO A 201 -3.63 -8.98 7.96
C PRO A 201 -2.64 -8.28 7.04
N VAL A 202 -2.62 -6.95 7.07
CA VAL A 202 -1.52 -6.16 6.50
C VAL A 202 -0.23 -6.43 7.28
N PHE A 203 -0.30 -6.44 8.61
CA PHE A 203 0.84 -6.64 9.49
C PHE A 203 0.68 -7.91 10.32
N ARG A 204 1.70 -8.77 10.29
CA ARG A 204 1.83 -9.92 11.19
C ARG A 204 3.15 -9.83 11.94
N TYR A 205 3.08 -10.00 13.26
CA TYR A 205 4.21 -9.76 14.14
C TYR A 205 4.85 -11.07 14.61
N SER A 206 6.18 -11.09 14.66
CA SER A 206 6.95 -12.08 15.41
C SER A 206 7.77 -11.36 16.48
N PHE A 207 7.97 -12.01 17.62
CA PHE A 207 8.55 -11.40 18.81
C PHE A 207 9.95 -11.94 19.11
N ASP A 208 10.69 -11.22 19.95
CA ASP A 208 11.91 -11.74 20.55
C ASP A 208 11.62 -13.01 21.36
N ALA A 209 12.55 -13.98 21.31
CA ALA A 209 12.38 -15.27 21.97
C ALA A 209 12.28 -15.11 23.50
N GLY A 210 11.35 -15.84 24.11
CA GLY A 210 11.14 -15.80 25.57
C GLY A 210 10.46 -14.54 26.11
N THR A 211 9.89 -13.70 25.24
CA THR A 211 9.18 -12.48 25.64
C THR A 211 7.68 -12.70 25.82
N ALA A 212 7.02 -11.73 26.47
CA ALA A 212 5.58 -11.73 26.72
C ALA A 212 4.74 -11.33 25.49
N GLY A 213 5.37 -11.14 24.32
CA GLY A 213 4.69 -10.72 23.10
C GLY A 213 4.14 -9.30 23.15
N THR A 214 4.84 -8.39 23.85
CA THR A 214 4.42 -6.99 23.91
C THR A 214 4.80 -6.22 22.66
N ALA A 215 4.24 -5.03 22.45
CA ALA A 215 4.61 -4.16 21.33
C ALA A 215 6.12 -3.88 21.28
N ALA A 216 6.77 -3.67 22.42
CA ALA A 216 8.22 -3.46 22.50
C ALA A 216 9.04 -4.69 22.07
N ASP A 217 8.46 -5.89 22.20
CA ASP A 217 9.13 -7.16 21.91
C ASP A 217 9.01 -7.58 20.44
N ILE A 218 8.20 -6.90 19.63
CA ILE A 218 8.08 -7.18 18.20
C ILE A 218 9.47 -7.09 17.56
N ARG A 219 9.93 -8.18 16.96
CA ARG A 219 11.23 -8.26 16.27
C ARG A 219 11.07 -8.12 14.76
N GLU A 220 10.04 -8.75 14.22
CA GLU A 220 9.81 -8.86 12.79
C GLU A 220 8.35 -8.53 12.46
N VAL A 221 8.15 -7.80 11.37
CA VAL A 221 6.84 -7.50 10.78
C VAL A 221 6.81 -8.12 9.39
N ASN A 222 5.93 -9.10 9.20
CA ASN A 222 5.57 -9.60 7.88
C ASN A 222 4.44 -8.73 7.33
N ILE A 223 4.69 -8.08 6.20
CA ILE A 223 3.82 -7.14 5.53
C ILE A 223 3.18 -7.85 4.35
N THR A 224 1.85 -7.79 4.23
CA THR A 224 1.12 -8.31 3.07
C THR A 224 0.20 -7.24 2.54
N LEU A 225 0.40 -6.80 1.30
CA LEU A 225 -0.49 -5.88 0.62
C LEU A 225 -1.19 -6.59 -0.53
N ILE A 226 -2.51 -6.62 -0.48
CA ILE A 226 -3.38 -7.09 -1.55
C ILE A 226 -4.04 -5.85 -2.15
N LEU A 227 -3.73 -5.52 -3.39
CA LEU A 227 -4.34 -4.39 -4.09
C LEU A 227 -5.21 -4.89 -5.22
N GLN A 228 -6.33 -4.20 -5.45
CA GLN A 228 -7.16 -4.38 -6.63
C GLN A 228 -6.95 -3.21 -7.58
N ALA A 229 -6.79 -3.50 -8.87
CA ALA A 229 -6.76 -2.47 -9.90
C ALA A 229 -8.10 -1.74 -9.97
N GLN A 230 -8.05 -0.45 -10.25
CA GLN A 230 -9.24 0.40 -10.29
C GLN A 230 -10.28 -0.07 -11.32
N ASN A 231 -9.83 -0.61 -12.46
CA ASN A 231 -10.69 -1.12 -13.51
C ASN A 231 -10.57 -2.64 -13.65
N PRO A 232 -11.69 -3.38 -13.71
CA PRO A 232 -11.68 -4.80 -14.05
C PRO A 232 -11.34 -5.02 -15.53
N ASP A 233 -11.09 -6.26 -15.91
CA ASP A 233 -10.94 -6.64 -17.31
C ASP A 233 -12.26 -6.36 -18.08
N PRO A 234 -12.26 -5.60 -19.20
CA PRO A 234 -13.46 -5.18 -19.90
C PRO A 234 -14.12 -6.30 -20.70
N ARG A 235 -13.39 -7.39 -21.00
CA ARG A 235 -13.93 -8.54 -21.72
C ARG A 235 -14.54 -9.54 -20.76
N THR A 236 -13.82 -9.89 -19.70
CA THR A 236 -14.28 -10.92 -18.75
C THR A 236 -14.99 -10.35 -17.53
N ARG A 237 -14.90 -9.03 -17.31
CA ARG A 237 -15.32 -8.32 -16.08
C ARG A 237 -14.62 -8.84 -14.82
N GLN A 238 -13.51 -9.56 -14.99
CA GLN A 238 -12.75 -10.13 -13.89
C GLN A 238 -11.96 -9.03 -13.17
N PRO A 239 -12.05 -8.93 -11.83
CA PRO A 239 -11.19 -8.05 -11.05
C PRO A 239 -9.72 -8.45 -11.22
N ARG A 240 -8.83 -7.47 -11.31
CA ARG A 240 -7.38 -7.71 -11.32
C ARG A 240 -6.79 -7.34 -9.98
N VAL A 241 -6.07 -8.28 -9.38
CA VAL A 241 -5.46 -8.13 -8.06
C VAL A 241 -3.96 -8.40 -8.10
N ILE A 242 -3.23 -7.76 -7.22
CA ILE A 242 -1.81 -7.96 -6.99
C ILE A 242 -1.64 -8.21 -5.50
N ALA A 243 -0.91 -9.27 -5.14
CA ALA A 243 -0.51 -9.52 -3.77
C ALA A 243 1.02 -9.43 -3.68
N LEU A 244 1.51 -8.56 -2.80
CA LEU A 244 2.93 -8.44 -2.49
C LEU A 244 3.14 -8.73 -1.01
N THR A 245 4.22 -9.43 -0.71
CA THR A 245 4.63 -9.72 0.66
C THR A 245 6.06 -9.28 0.88
N ALA A 246 6.32 -8.80 2.09
CA ALA A 246 7.65 -8.45 2.53
C ALA A 246 7.83 -8.78 4.00
N ARG A 247 9.08 -8.82 4.42
CA ARG A 247 9.47 -9.11 5.80
C ARG A 247 10.49 -8.07 6.21
N ALA A 248 10.20 -7.38 7.29
CA ALA A 248 11.07 -6.37 7.86
C ALA A 248 11.40 -6.74 9.30
N ARG A 249 12.67 -6.58 9.68
CA ARG A 249 13.17 -6.86 11.02
C ARG A 249 13.83 -5.60 11.57
N ARG A 250 13.49 -5.22 12.81
CA ARG A 250 14.16 -4.09 13.45
C ARG A 250 15.62 -4.42 13.77
N SER A 251 16.48 -3.44 13.55
CA SER A 251 17.92 -3.52 13.87
C SER A 251 18.20 -3.21 15.34
N ASN A 252 17.43 -2.30 15.93
CA ASN A 252 17.63 -1.79 17.29
C ASN A 252 17.09 -2.75 18.37
N PRO A 253 17.55 -2.66 19.63
CA PRO A 253 17.03 -3.43 20.76
C PRO A 253 15.60 -3.01 21.15
N SER A 254 14.95 -3.79 22.03
CA SER A 254 13.58 -3.51 22.49
C SER A 254 13.52 -2.33 23.48
N ARG A 255 14.64 -2.06 24.16
CA ARG A 255 14.88 -0.98 25.11
C ARG A 255 16.34 -0.56 25.06
#